data_AF-A0A1V1PCQ5-F1
#
_entry.id   AF-A0A1V1PCQ5-F1
#
_cell.length_a   1.000
_cell.length_b   1.000
_cell.length_c   1.000
_cell.angle_alpha   90.00
_cell.angle_beta   90.00
_cell.angle_gamma   90.00
#
_symmetry.space_group_name_H-M   'P 1'
#
loop_
_entity.id
_entity.type
_entity.pdbx_description
1 polymer ?
#
loop_
_entity_poly.entity_id
_entity_poly.type
_entity_poly.pdbx_seq_one_letter_code
_entity_poly.pdbx_strand_id
1 'polypeptide(L)'
;MGREAQGMIWAELHNMGVGGYIPKHMGQIARKIIYCISGGEAKQGQMVTEEYLCQLEREAFVELWQTEETQKMAEHILKTGKPLFM
;
A
#
# COMPACT_ATOMS: atom_id res chain seq x y z
N MET A 1 7.43 10.71 13.42
CA MET A 1 8.07 10.14 12.22
C MET A 1 7.16 9.17 11.47
N GLY A 2 6.78 7.99 11.98
CA GLY A 2 5.94 7.02 11.25
C GLY A 2 4.53 7.52 10.88
N ARG A 3 3.71 7.86 11.89
CA ARG A 3 2.33 8.37 11.67
C ARG A 3 2.25 9.70 10.92
N GLU A 4 3.25 10.56 11.11
CA GLU A 4 3.35 11.82 10.36
C GLU A 4 3.54 11.56 8.87
N ALA A 5 4.43 10.61 8.51
CA ALA A 5 4.62 10.19 7.13
C ALA A 5 3.36 9.58 6.52
N GLN A 6 2.64 8.72 7.27
CA GLN A 6 1.35 8.21 6.84
C GLN A 6 0.36 9.34 6.55
N GLY A 7 0.23 10.31 7.47
CA GLY A 7 -0.67 11.44 7.32
C GLY A 7 -0.38 12.29 6.08
N MET A 8 0.90 12.60 5.82
CA MET A 8 1.32 13.34 4.63
C MET A 8 0.95 12.61 3.34
N ILE A 9 1.28 11.31 3.25
CA ILE A 9 0.96 10.51 2.06
C ILE A 9 -0.55 10.35 1.88
N TRP A 10 -1.32 10.21 2.97
CA TRP A 10 -2.77 10.09 2.87
C TRP A 10 -3.43 11.36 2.35
N ALA A 11 -2.93 12.53 2.77
CA ALA A 11 -3.38 13.81 2.23
C ALA A 11 -3.07 13.91 0.73
N GLU A 12 -1.87 13.52 0.31
CA GLU A 12 -1.50 13.56 -1.10
C GLU A 12 -2.31 12.56 -1.94
N LEU A 13 -2.51 11.34 -1.46
CA LEU A 13 -3.37 10.35 -2.13
C LEU A 13 -4.81 10.84 -2.25
N HIS A 14 -5.30 11.61 -1.27
CA HIS A 14 -6.61 12.24 -1.35
C HIS A 14 -6.65 13.29 -2.47
N ASN A 15 -5.66 14.19 -2.52
CA ASN A 15 -5.54 15.19 -3.59
C ASN A 15 -5.47 14.54 -4.97
N MET A 16 -4.63 13.51 -5.13
CA MET A 16 -4.51 12.76 -6.38
C MET A 16 -5.82 12.08 -6.77
N GLY A 17 -6.55 11.52 -5.80
CA GLY A 17 -7.84 10.87 -6.03
C GLY A 17 -8.92 11.86 -6.48
N VAL A 18 -9.01 13.01 -5.81
CA VAL A 18 -9.95 14.09 -6.20
C VAL A 18 -9.58 14.66 -7.57
N GLY A 19 -8.29 14.79 -7.87
CA GLY A 19 -7.79 15.24 -9.16
C GLY A 19 -7.87 14.22 -10.29
N GLY A 20 -8.31 12.98 -10.02
CA GLY A 20 -8.38 11.91 -11.02
C GLY A 20 -7.02 11.41 -11.52
N TYR A 21 -5.94 11.70 -10.79
CA TYR A 21 -4.57 11.32 -11.15
C TYR A 21 -4.18 9.90 -10.71
N ILE A 22 -4.95 9.29 -9.80
CA ILE A 22 -4.70 7.93 -9.32
C ILE A 22 -5.98 7.10 -9.35
N PRO A 23 -5.93 5.88 -9.90
CA PRO A 23 -7.03 4.93 -9.77
C PRO A 23 -7.29 4.57 -8.30
N LYS A 24 -8.55 4.26 -7.98
CA LYS A 24 -8.96 3.98 -6.60
C LYS A 24 -8.15 2.84 -5.98
N HIS A 25 -7.93 1.75 -6.72
CA HIS A 25 -7.22 0.58 -6.21
C HIS A 25 -5.72 0.88 -6.01
N MET A 26 -5.10 1.63 -6.93
CA MET A 26 -3.72 2.11 -6.75
C MET A 26 -3.55 2.97 -5.49
N GLY A 27 -4.56 3.80 -5.17
CA GLY A 27 -4.59 4.52 -3.90
C GLY A 27 -4.65 3.62 -2.67
N GLN A 28 -5.37 2.48 -2.74
CA GLN A 28 -5.41 1.49 -1.66
C GLN A 28 -4.06 0.79 -1.49
N ILE A 29 -3.43 0.39 -2.59
CA ILE A 29 -2.08 -0.20 -2.57
C ILE A 29 -1.08 0.78 -1.95
N ALA A 30 -1.09 2.04 -2.38
CA ALA A 30 -0.19 3.06 -1.84
C ALA A 30 -0.38 3.29 -0.33
N ARG A 31 -1.62 3.24 0.17
CA ARG A 31 -1.91 3.31 1.62
C ARG A 31 -1.30 2.15 2.39
N LYS A 32 -1.33 0.93 1.84
CA LYS A 32 -0.70 -0.25 2.45
C LYS A 32 0.82 -0.16 2.45
N ILE A 33 1.40 0.29 1.33
CA ILE A 33 2.85 0.50 1.22
C ILE A 33 3.32 1.50 2.29
N ILE A 34 2.69 2.67 2.41
CA ILE A 34 3.13 3.65 3.41
C ILE A 34 2.93 3.13 4.84
N TYR A 35 1.88 2.35 5.10
CA TYR A 35 1.67 1.72 6.40
C TYR A 35 2.83 0.78 6.76
N CYS A 36 3.27 -0.11 5.87
CA CYS A 36 4.42 -0.98 6.10
C CYS A 36 5.72 -0.19 6.28
N ILE A 37 6.03 0.73 5.36
CA ILE A 37 7.29 1.51 5.36
C ILE A 37 7.41 2.40 6.60
N SER A 38 6.30 2.92 7.11
CA SER A 38 6.28 3.76 8.32
C SER A 38 6.36 2.96 9.63
N GLY A 39 6.42 1.63 9.57
CA GLY A 39 6.45 0.75 10.73
C GLY A 39 5.07 0.52 11.36
N GLY A 40 3.99 0.69 10.59
CA GLY A 40 2.61 0.44 11.02
C GLY A 40 2.21 1.26 12.24
N GLU A 41 1.89 0.56 13.33
CA GLU A 41 1.47 1.13 14.61
C GLU A 41 2.63 1.34 15.60
N ALA A 42 3.88 1.07 15.19
CA ALA A 42 5.04 1.27 16.05
C ALA A 42 5.16 2.74 16.48
N LYS A 43 5.45 2.96 17.78
CA LYS A 43 5.63 4.33 18.29
C LYS A 43 6.93 4.92 17.77
N GLN A 44 6.99 6.24 17.65
CA GLN A 44 8.22 6.92 17.28
C GLN A 44 9.33 6.61 18.31
N GLY A 45 10.51 6.23 17.80
CA GLY A 45 11.65 5.82 18.62
C GLY A 45 11.58 4.39 19.14
N GLN A 46 10.51 3.64 18.85
CA GLN A 46 10.45 2.21 19.13
C GLN A 46 11.28 1.44 18.10
N MET A 47 12.15 0.57 18.59
CA MET A 47 12.86 -0.37 17.73
C MET A 47 11.88 -1.42 17.19
N VAL A 48 11.91 -1.64 15.88
CA VAL A 48 11.15 -2.68 15.20
C VAL A 48 12.10 -3.76 14.72
N THR A 49 11.68 -5.02 14.79
CA THR A 49 12.46 -6.14 14.26
C THR A 49 12.14 -6.37 12.79
N GLU A 50 12.99 -7.11 12.10
CA GLU A 50 12.72 -7.54 10.72
C GLU A 50 11.46 -8.40 10.64
N GLU A 51 11.25 -9.29 11.61
CA GLU A 51 10.07 -10.15 11.66
C GLU A 51 8.78 -9.34 11.77
N TYR A 52 8.81 -8.23 12.51
CA TYR A 52 7.68 -7.30 12.60
C TYR A 52 7.36 -6.68 11.24
N LEU A 53 8.38 -6.19 10.51
CA LEU A 53 8.18 -5.59 9.20
C LEU A 53 7.68 -6.62 8.18
N CYS A 54 8.28 -7.81 8.14
CA CYS A 54 7.84 -8.93 7.32
C CYS A 54 6.39 -9.35 7.63
N GLN A 55 5.97 -9.28 8.91
CA GLN A 55 4.59 -9.55 9.30
C GLN A 55 3.64 -8.50 8.73
N LEU A 56 3.99 -7.21 8.81
CA LEU A 56 3.18 -6.12 8.24
C LEU A 56 3.04 -6.27 6.72
N GLU A 57 4.15 -6.55 6.03
CA GLU A 57 4.16 -6.74 4.57
C GLU A 57 3.29 -7.92 4.16
N ARG A 58 3.39 -9.05 4.88
CA ARG A 58 2.58 -10.23 4.60
C ARG A 58 1.10 -9.95 4.80
N GLU A 59 0.71 -9.29 5.88
CA GLU A 59 -0.70 -8.94 6.14
C GLU A 59 -1.24 -8.01 5.06
N ALA A 60 -0.48 -6.96 4.72
CA ALA A 60 -0.83 -6.04 3.65
C ALA A 60 -1.00 -6.76 2.30
N PHE A 61 -0.08 -7.67 1.97
CA PHE A 61 -0.17 -8.46 0.74
C PHE A 61 -1.40 -9.36 0.71
N VAL A 62 -1.66 -10.10 1.79
CA VAL A 62 -2.83 -11.01 1.89
C VAL A 62 -4.13 -10.23 1.77
N GLU A 63 -4.21 -9.05 2.40
CA GLU A 63 -5.40 -8.20 2.31
C GLU A 63 -5.61 -7.67 0.88
N LEU A 64 -4.55 -7.22 0.20
CA LEU A 64 -4.66 -6.79 -1.20
C LEU A 64 -5.06 -7.95 -2.12
N TRP A 65 -4.52 -9.15 -1.89
CA TRP A 65 -4.83 -10.35 -2.67
C TRP A 65 -6.30 -10.78 -2.60
N GLN A 66 -7.02 -10.37 -1.54
CA GLN A 66 -8.46 -10.60 -1.42
C GLN A 66 -9.30 -9.72 -2.37
N THR A 67 -8.70 -8.71 -3.00
CA THR A 67 -9.41 -7.82 -3.94
C THR A 67 -9.41 -8.38 -5.36
N GLU A 68 -10.52 -8.19 -6.08
CA GLU A 68 -10.61 -8.61 -7.49
C GLU A 68 -9.63 -7.83 -8.37
N GLU A 69 -9.40 -6.55 -8.08
CA GLU A 69 -8.52 -5.68 -8.84
C GLU A 69 -7.06 -6.16 -8.78
N THR A 70 -6.58 -6.58 -7.60
CA THR A 70 -5.24 -7.19 -7.47
C THR A 70 -5.17 -8.51 -8.24
N GLN A 71 -6.20 -9.37 -8.16
CA GLN A 71 -6.20 -10.64 -8.88
C GLN A 71 -6.19 -10.43 -10.41
N LYS A 72 -6.98 -9.50 -10.93
CA LYS A 72 -6.99 -9.13 -12.36
C LYS A 72 -5.65 -8.51 -12.78
N MET A 73 -5.05 -7.67 -11.93
CA MET A 73 -3.72 -7.12 -12.18
C MET A 73 -2.68 -8.23 -12.25
N ALA A 74 -2.69 -9.19 -11.33
CA ALA A 74 -1.79 -10.33 -11.34
C ALA A 74 -1.97 -11.21 -12.59
N GLU A 75 -3.21 -11.51 -12.97
CA GLU A 75 -3.51 -12.23 -14.21
C GLU A 75 -2.99 -11.50 -15.45
N HIS A 76 -3.18 -10.18 -15.51
CA HIS A 76 -2.69 -9.37 -16.62
C HIS A 76 -1.16 -9.36 -16.70
N ILE A 77 -0.48 -9.25 -15.55
CA ILE A 77 0.98 -9.35 -15.46
C ILE A 77 1.46 -10.69 -15.99
N LEU A 78 0.83 -11.80 -15.58
CA LEU A 78 1.19 -13.14 -16.04
C LEU A 78 1.01 -13.31 -17.56
N LYS A 79 -0.02 -12.70 -18.15
CA LYS A 79 -0.31 -12.81 -19.59
C LYS A 79 0.53 -11.87 -20.46
N THR A 80 0.79 -10.66 -20.00
CA THR A 80 1.35 -9.57 -20.84
C THR A 80 2.73 -9.09 -20.40
N GLY A 81 3.17 -9.48 -19.20
CA GLY A 81 4.37 -8.96 -18.56
C GLY A 81 4.24 -7.52 -18.05
N LYS A 82 3.06 -6.89 -18.14
CA LYS A 82 2.82 -5.51 -17.72
C LYS A 82 1.75 -5.43 -16.63
N PRO A 83 1.86 -4.48 -15.69
CA PRO A 83 0.80 -4.23 -14.70
C PRO A 83 -0.42 -3.59 -15.34
N LEU A 84 -1.60 -3.98 -14.88
CA LEU A 84 -2.87 -3.35 -15.20
C LEU A 84 -3.25 -2.42 -14.07
N PHE A 85 -3.21 -1.11 -14.33
CA PHE A 85 -3.61 -0.09 -13.37
C PHE A 85 -5.11 0.19 -13.53
N MET A 86 -5.92 -0.35 -12.61
CA MET A 86 -7.37 -0.13 -12.51
C MET A 86 -7.74 0.57 -11.21
#